data_AF-A0A2R6FXC0-F1
#
_entry.id   AF-A0A2R6FXC0-F1
#
_cell.length_a   1.000
_cell.length_b   1.000
_cell.length_c   1.000
_cell.angle_alpha   90.00
_cell.angle_beta   90.00
_cell.angle_gamma   90.00
#
_symmetry.space_group_name_H-M   'P 1'
#
loop_
_entity.id
_entity.type
_entity.pdbx_description
1 polymer ?
#
loop_
_entity_poly.entity_id
_entity_poly.type
_entity_poly.pdbx_seq_one_letter_code
_entity_poly.pdbx_strand_id
1 'polypeptide(L)'
;MLAECALCGDEAELRGSHIIPRFVFKQLKGSSASPFLRGYENPDERVQDYNEELLCPDCAEHLNEFESPVAGYIYHPYQRGNSTSFSHDDWLHRFHVSVNWRLIHSDLSEWENLPRHQRETVEDARDIWHDIILNDEPVHKDPFTHHMVLFSDLELRTDSAELPERWEFY
;
A
#
# COMPACT_ATOMS: atom_id res chain seq x y z
N MET A 1 0.42 11.08 -22.82
CA MET A 1 -0.13 12.45 -22.72
C MET A 1 0.43 13.05 -21.43
N LEU A 2 0.59 14.36 -21.34
CA LEU A 2 0.99 14.98 -20.07
C LEU A 2 -0.24 15.02 -19.15
N ALA A 3 -0.04 14.67 -17.88
CA ALA A 3 -1.04 14.75 -16.82
C ALA A 3 -0.34 15.19 -15.52
N GLU A 4 -1.13 15.70 -14.59
CA GLU A 4 -0.63 16.18 -13.29
C GLU A 4 -0.27 15.00 -12.39
N CYS A 5 0.95 15.00 -11.85
CA CYS A 5 1.37 14.03 -10.85
C CYS A 5 0.59 14.24 -9.56
N ALA A 6 -0.10 13.22 -9.06
CA ALA A 6 -0.90 13.34 -7.84
C ALA A 6 -0.05 13.71 -6.60
N LEU A 7 1.25 13.39 -6.60
CA LEU A 7 2.13 13.67 -5.48
C LEU A 7 2.77 15.06 -5.58
N CYS A 8 3.54 15.36 -6.62
CA CYS A 8 4.24 16.66 -6.69
C CYS A 8 3.44 17.79 -7.33
N GLY A 9 2.32 17.49 -8.03
CA GLY A 9 1.53 18.49 -8.76
C GLY A 9 2.14 18.96 -10.08
N ASP A 10 3.29 18.42 -10.49
CA ASP A 10 3.92 18.78 -11.78
C ASP A 10 3.26 18.06 -12.96
N GLU A 11 3.15 18.74 -14.10
CA GLU A 11 2.77 18.11 -15.37
C GLU A 11 3.90 17.20 -15.89
N ALA A 12 3.62 15.91 -16.03
CA ALA A 12 4.60 14.93 -16.50
C ALA A 12 3.95 13.82 -17.33
N GLU A 13 4.78 13.02 -17.99
CA GLU A 13 4.33 11.73 -18.53
C GLU A 13 4.24 10.73 -17.38
N LEU A 14 3.02 10.53 -16.88
CA LEU A 14 2.75 9.59 -15.80
C LEU A 14 3.06 8.16 -16.26
N ARG A 15 3.54 7.34 -15.33
CA ARG A 15 3.81 5.92 -15.58
C ARG A 15 2.78 5.06 -14.86
N GLY A 16 2.66 3.81 -15.30
CA GLY A 16 1.92 2.77 -14.59
C GLY A 16 2.49 2.59 -13.18
N SER A 17 1.87 3.27 -12.23
CA SER A 17 2.26 3.35 -10.83
C SER A 17 1.65 2.16 -10.11
N HIS A 18 2.49 1.44 -9.38
CA HIS A 18 2.04 0.36 -8.51
C HIS A 18 1.38 0.97 -7.28
N ILE A 19 0.07 0.78 -7.12
CA ILE A 19 -0.65 1.15 -5.89
C ILE A 19 -0.19 0.22 -4.76
N ILE A 20 -0.26 -1.09 -5.00
CA ILE A 20 0.32 -2.12 -4.13
C ILE A 20 1.78 -2.36 -4.55
N PRO A 21 2.75 -2.36 -3.61
CA PRO A 21 4.17 -2.47 -3.93
C PRO A 21 4.52 -3.64 -4.85
N ARG A 22 5.40 -3.39 -5.82
CA ARG A 22 5.73 -4.34 -6.90
C ARG A 22 6.22 -5.70 -6.40
N PHE A 23 6.94 -5.71 -5.27
CA PHE A 23 7.48 -6.95 -4.70
C PHE A 23 6.38 -7.92 -4.25
N VAL A 24 5.20 -7.41 -3.87
CA VAL A 24 4.03 -8.22 -3.50
C VAL A 24 3.50 -8.94 -4.74
N PHE A 25 3.27 -8.22 -5.84
CA PHE A 25 2.82 -8.83 -7.10
C PHE A 25 3.83 -9.85 -7.64
N LYS A 26 5.13 -9.54 -7.55
CA LYS A 26 6.19 -10.47 -7.96
C LYS A 26 6.14 -11.77 -7.17
N GLN A 27 5.91 -11.70 -5.86
CA GLN A 27 5.78 -12.90 -5.02
C GLN A 27 4.49 -13.66 -5.37
N LEU A 28 3.35 -12.98 -5.46
CA LEU A 28 2.06 -13.60 -5.78
C LEU A 28 2.14 -14.38 -7.11
N LYS A 29 2.72 -13.79 -8.15
CA LYS A 29 2.92 -14.46 -9.45
C LYS A 29 3.89 -15.64 -9.37
N GLY A 30 4.89 -15.56 -8.49
CA GLY A 30 5.89 -16.62 -8.30
C GLY A 30 5.41 -17.80 -7.46
N SER A 31 4.49 -17.59 -6.51
CA SER A 31 3.93 -18.63 -5.65
C SER A 31 2.60 -19.21 -6.15
N SER A 32 1.96 -18.56 -7.13
CA SER A 32 0.68 -19.00 -7.70
C SER A 32 0.86 -20.12 -8.74
N ALA A 33 -0.21 -20.91 -8.94
CA ALA A 33 -0.28 -21.94 -9.97
C ALA A 33 -0.19 -21.37 -11.41
N SER A 34 -0.45 -20.07 -11.59
CA SER A 34 -0.27 -19.36 -12.85
C SER A 34 0.36 -17.98 -12.60
N PRO A 35 1.13 -17.43 -13.57
CA PRO A 35 1.76 -16.12 -13.43
C PRO A 35 0.81 -14.93 -13.65
N PHE A 36 -0.49 -15.20 -13.81
CA PHE A 36 -1.51 -14.19 -14.09
C PHE A 36 -2.33 -13.91 -12.83
N LEU A 37 -2.67 -12.63 -12.64
CA LEU A 37 -3.61 -12.18 -11.63
C LEU A 37 -5.03 -12.25 -12.20
N ARG A 38 -6.02 -12.35 -11.33
CA ARG A 38 -7.45 -12.39 -11.67
C ARG A 38 -8.19 -11.48 -10.70
N GLY A 39 -9.09 -10.65 -11.20
CA GLY A 39 -9.93 -9.79 -10.39
C GLY A 39 -11.12 -10.56 -9.81
N TYR A 40 -11.74 -10.02 -8.76
CA TYR A 40 -12.99 -10.57 -8.23
C TYR A 40 -14.15 -10.38 -9.19
N GLU A 41 -14.24 -9.20 -9.83
CA GLU A 41 -15.34 -8.87 -10.76
C GLU A 41 -15.33 -9.73 -12.02
N ASN A 42 -14.14 -9.93 -12.61
CA ASN A 42 -13.94 -10.69 -13.84
C ASN A 42 -12.88 -11.78 -13.61
N PRO A 43 -13.24 -12.90 -12.95
CA PRO A 43 -12.28 -13.94 -12.59
C PRO A 43 -11.71 -14.68 -13.81
N ASP A 44 -12.42 -14.69 -14.94
CA ASP A 44 -11.96 -15.33 -16.17
C ASP A 44 -10.88 -14.53 -16.91
N GLU A 45 -10.79 -13.23 -16.65
CA GLU A 45 -9.81 -12.33 -17.24
C GLU A 45 -8.46 -12.42 -16.54
N ARG A 46 -7.40 -12.47 -17.35
CA ARG A 46 -6.02 -12.54 -16.88
C ARG A 46 -5.42 -11.15 -16.90
N VAL A 47 -5.12 -10.62 -15.72
CA VAL A 47 -4.42 -9.35 -15.54
C VAL A 47 -2.94 -9.63 -15.33
N GLN A 48 -2.09 -9.00 -16.13
CA GLN A 48 -0.64 -9.17 -16.02
C GLN A 48 -0.03 -8.30 -14.93
N ASP A 49 -0.59 -7.12 -14.68
CA ASP A 49 -0.18 -6.19 -13.64
C ASP A 49 -1.32 -5.20 -13.40
N TYR A 50 -1.50 -4.78 -12.14
CA TYR A 50 -2.44 -3.71 -11.82
C TYR A 50 -1.64 -2.45 -11.51
N ASN A 51 -1.81 -1.44 -12.36
CA ASN A 51 -1.12 -0.16 -12.30
C ASN A 51 -2.08 0.97 -12.68
N GLU A 52 -1.86 2.15 -12.11
CA GLU A 52 -2.63 3.36 -12.40
C GLU A 52 -1.69 4.50 -12.81
N GLU A 53 -2.13 5.39 -13.70
CA GLU A 53 -1.34 6.56 -14.11
C GLU A 53 -1.41 7.66 -13.03
N LEU A 54 -0.72 7.44 -11.90
CA LEU A 54 -0.81 8.29 -10.71
C LEU A 54 0.40 9.21 -10.51
N LEU A 55 1.61 8.71 -10.77
CA LEU A 55 2.86 9.36 -10.38
C LEU A 55 3.78 9.62 -11.59
N CYS A 56 4.52 10.73 -11.51
CA CYS A 56 5.66 10.98 -12.39
C CYS A 56 6.83 10.02 -12.04
N PRO A 57 7.83 9.86 -12.94
CA PRO A 57 8.97 8.97 -12.70
C PRO A 57 9.74 9.28 -11.41
N ASP A 58 9.94 10.56 -11.10
CA ASP A 58 10.75 10.99 -9.96
C ASP A 58 10.04 10.68 -8.64
N CYS A 59 8.72 10.94 -8.55
CA CYS A 59 7.91 10.56 -7.40
C CYS A 59 7.85 9.04 -7.21
N ALA A 60 7.74 8.28 -8.30
CA ALA A 60 7.74 6.81 -8.22
C ALA A 60 9.09 6.27 -7.71
N GLU A 61 10.20 6.86 -8.14
CA GLU A 61 11.55 6.51 -7.65
C GLU A 61 11.71 6.86 -6.17
N HIS A 62 11.24 8.04 -5.77
CA HIS A 62 11.24 8.50 -4.37
C HIS A 62 10.50 7.52 -3.44
N LEU A 63 9.27 7.11 -3.80
CA LEU A 63 8.55 6.13 -2.96
C LEU A 63 9.24 4.77 -2.90
N ASN A 64 9.98 4.38 -3.95
CA ASN A 64 10.73 3.14 -3.97
C ASN A 64 11.90 3.11 -2.97
N GLU A 65 12.39 4.27 -2.50
CA GLU A 65 13.37 4.37 -1.42
C GLU A 65 12.81 3.81 -0.09
N PHE A 66 11.50 3.91 0.13
CA PHE A 66 10.83 3.35 1.31
C PHE A 66 10.44 1.87 1.12
N GLU A 67 10.10 1.48 -0.11
CA GLU A 67 9.73 0.08 -0.42
C GLU A 67 10.92 -0.88 -0.41
N SER A 68 12.08 -0.43 -0.88
CA SER A 68 13.27 -1.29 -1.04
C SER A 68 13.76 -1.88 0.30
N PRO A 69 13.85 -1.10 1.40
CA PRO A 69 14.17 -1.64 2.73
C PRO A 69 13.14 -2.66 3.23
N VAL A 70 11.84 -2.43 3.01
CA VAL A 70 10.78 -3.37 3.41
C VAL A 70 10.94 -4.69 2.68
N ALA A 71 11.14 -4.64 1.36
CA ALA A 71 11.35 -5.83 0.55
C ALA A 71 12.58 -6.62 1.01
N GLY A 72 13.71 -5.93 1.22
CA GLY A 72 15.01 -6.52 1.51
C GLY A 72 15.17 -7.02 2.96
N TYR A 73 14.71 -6.24 3.95
CA TYR A 73 14.96 -6.51 5.36
C TYR A 73 13.81 -7.20 6.07
N ILE A 74 12.57 -7.04 5.61
CA ILE A 74 11.40 -7.63 6.25
C ILE A 74 10.83 -8.74 5.37
N TYR A 75 10.32 -8.38 4.19
CA TYR A 75 9.48 -9.25 3.39
C TYR A 75 10.20 -10.51 2.91
N HIS A 76 11.32 -10.38 2.20
CA HIS A 76 12.05 -11.54 1.70
C HIS A 76 12.65 -12.42 2.81
N PRO A 77 13.25 -11.87 3.88
CA PRO A 77 13.70 -12.68 5.02
C PRO A 77 12.56 -13.45 5.70
N TYR A 78 11.41 -12.80 5.90
CA TYR A 78 10.23 -13.44 6.48
C TYR A 78 9.73 -14.61 5.61
N GLN A 79 9.54 -14.37 4.31
CA GLN A 79 9.05 -15.39 3.37
C GLN A 79 9.96 -16.62 3.25
N ARG A 80 11.26 -16.47 3.53
CA ARG A 80 12.23 -17.57 3.54
C ARG A 80 12.27 -18.33 4.87
N GLY A 81 11.50 -17.91 5.87
CA GLY A 81 11.56 -18.45 7.23
C GLY A 81 12.83 -18.08 7.98
N ASN A 82 13.56 -17.06 7.54
CA ASN A 82 14.85 -16.69 8.14
C ASN A 82 14.70 -15.86 9.41
N SER A 83 13.62 -15.09 9.55
CA SER A 83 13.42 -14.14 10.66
C SER A 83 11.94 -13.81 10.85
N THR A 84 11.54 -13.62 12.11
CA THR A 84 10.19 -13.17 12.52
C THR A 84 10.22 -11.89 13.35
N SER A 85 11.42 -11.32 13.58
CA SER A 85 11.66 -10.07 14.28
C SER A 85 12.59 -9.20 13.46
N PHE A 86 12.24 -7.92 13.33
CA PHE A 86 12.93 -6.98 12.46
C PHE A 86 13.19 -5.67 13.19
N SER A 87 14.43 -5.16 13.10
CA SER A 87 14.72 -3.78 13.46
C SER A 87 14.29 -2.88 12.31
N HIS A 88 13.57 -1.81 12.62
CA HIS A 88 13.17 -0.82 11.65
C HIS A 88 13.38 0.60 12.20
N ASP A 89 13.26 1.57 11.30
CA ASP A 89 13.34 2.99 11.60
C ASP A 89 12.15 3.69 10.91
N ASP A 90 12.21 5.01 10.77
CA ASP A 90 11.18 5.84 10.12
C ASP A 90 10.84 5.40 8.69
N TRP A 91 11.76 4.74 7.97
CA TRP A 91 11.50 4.22 6.63
C TRP A 91 10.33 3.24 6.58
N LEU A 92 10.09 2.48 7.67
CA LEU A 92 8.96 1.56 7.72
C LEU A 92 7.66 2.35 7.83
N HIS A 93 7.61 3.40 8.64
CA HIS A 93 6.42 4.24 8.75
C HIS A 93 6.14 4.96 7.41
N ARG A 94 7.18 5.52 6.77
CA ARG A 94 7.09 6.15 5.44
C ARG A 94 6.59 5.20 4.36
N PHE A 95 6.97 3.92 4.45
CA PHE A 95 6.40 2.90 3.60
C PHE A 95 4.89 2.70 3.83
N HIS A 96 4.43 2.64 5.09
CA HIS A 96 2.99 2.47 5.37
C HIS A 96 2.20 3.64 4.80
N VAL A 97 2.61 4.88 5.10
CA VAL A 97 1.91 6.07 4.62
C VAL A 97 2.00 6.20 3.10
N SER A 98 3.09 5.78 2.44
CA SER A 98 3.17 5.83 0.97
C SER A 98 2.22 4.84 0.29
N VAL A 99 2.00 3.66 0.88
CA VAL A 99 1.01 2.69 0.38
C VAL A 99 -0.40 3.20 0.65
N ASN A 100 -0.70 3.63 1.88
CA ASN A 100 -2.04 4.11 2.25
C ASN A 100 -2.43 5.38 1.50
N TRP A 101 -1.49 6.30 1.27
CA TRP A 101 -1.73 7.50 0.46
C TRP A 101 -2.05 7.14 -1.00
N ARG A 102 -1.32 6.20 -1.61
CA ARG A 102 -1.65 5.72 -2.96
C ARG A 102 -3.02 5.04 -3.00
N LEU A 103 -3.40 4.32 -1.94
CA LEU A 103 -4.73 3.72 -1.84
C LEU A 103 -5.82 4.79 -1.83
N ILE A 104 -5.66 5.90 -1.10
CA ILE A 104 -6.62 7.03 -1.10
C ILE A 104 -6.83 7.59 -2.52
N HIS A 105 -5.78 7.63 -3.33
CA HIS A 105 -5.85 8.14 -4.71
C HIS A 105 -6.23 7.09 -5.74
N SER A 106 -6.31 5.82 -5.35
CA SER A 106 -6.51 4.70 -6.25
C SER A 106 -7.99 4.42 -6.47
N ASP A 107 -8.30 3.96 -7.68
CA ASP A 107 -9.62 3.42 -8.05
C ASP A 107 -9.99 2.17 -7.21
N LEU A 108 -9.04 1.58 -6.48
CA LEU A 108 -9.30 0.50 -5.51
C LEU A 108 -10.03 0.96 -4.25
N SER A 109 -10.14 2.27 -4.02
CA SER A 109 -10.76 2.84 -2.81
C SER A 109 -12.07 3.55 -3.12
N GLU A 110 -13.09 3.32 -2.29
CA GLU A 110 -14.41 3.97 -2.43
C GLU A 110 -14.75 4.83 -1.21
N TRP A 111 -13.86 5.75 -0.84
CA TRP A 111 -14.03 6.58 0.36
C TRP A 111 -14.92 7.82 0.13
N GLU A 112 -15.14 8.24 -1.11
CA GLU A 112 -15.91 9.45 -1.46
C GLU A 112 -17.40 9.37 -1.03
N ASN A 113 -17.92 8.14 -0.91
CA ASN A 113 -19.29 7.85 -0.50
C ASN A 113 -19.48 7.72 1.02
N LEU A 114 -18.40 7.83 1.80
CA LEU A 114 -18.47 7.72 3.25
C LEU A 114 -19.19 8.93 3.89
N PRO A 115 -19.74 8.78 5.11
CA PRO A 115 -20.21 9.89 5.91
C PRO A 115 -19.19 11.03 6.01
N ARG A 116 -19.68 12.28 6.03
CA ARG A 116 -18.83 13.49 6.02
C ARG A 116 -17.65 13.44 7.00
N HIS A 117 -17.88 13.04 8.24
CA HIS A 117 -16.83 12.99 9.27
C HIS A 117 -15.71 11.99 8.96
N GLN A 118 -16.03 10.88 8.27
CA GLN A 118 -15.02 9.92 7.82
C GLN A 118 -14.25 10.45 6.62
N ARG A 119 -14.92 11.15 5.69
CA ARG A 119 -14.25 11.81 4.55
C ARG A 119 -13.28 12.88 5.00
N GLU A 120 -13.68 13.71 5.96
CA GLU A 120 -12.78 14.71 6.58
C GLU A 120 -11.54 14.03 7.20
N THR A 121 -11.69 12.85 7.80
CA THR A 121 -10.55 12.07 8.33
C THR A 121 -9.63 11.55 7.23
N VAL A 122 -10.18 11.10 6.09
CA VAL A 122 -9.39 10.65 4.94
C VAL A 122 -8.68 11.82 4.26
N GLU A 123 -9.31 12.99 4.17
CA GLU A 123 -8.70 14.23 3.67
C GLU A 123 -7.55 14.69 4.57
N ASP A 124 -7.75 14.69 5.90
CA ASP A 124 -6.69 14.99 6.86
C ASP A 124 -5.52 14.00 6.73
N ALA A 125 -5.81 12.70 6.62
CA ALA A 125 -4.80 11.66 6.42
C ALA A 125 -4.03 11.87 5.12
N ARG A 126 -4.73 12.15 4.02
CA ARG A 126 -4.13 12.42 2.69
C ARG A 126 -3.12 13.54 2.78
N ASP A 127 -3.49 14.66 3.40
CA ASP A 127 -2.66 15.86 3.46
C ASP A 127 -1.46 15.66 4.40
N ILE A 128 -1.66 15.04 5.57
CA ILE A 128 -0.57 14.72 6.51
C ILE A 128 0.44 13.75 5.88
N TRP A 129 -0.06 12.69 5.25
CA TRP A 129 0.81 11.68 4.65
C TRP A 129 1.55 12.21 3.43
N HIS A 130 0.91 13.09 2.63
CA HIS A 130 1.56 13.83 1.55
C HIS A 130 2.78 14.61 2.04
N ASP A 131 2.63 15.36 3.13
CA ASP A 131 3.72 16.12 3.74
C ASP A 131 4.86 15.22 4.26
N ILE A 132 4.52 14.09 4.89
CA ILE A 132 5.52 13.13 5.39
C ILE A 132 6.31 12.50 4.25
N ILE A 133 5.65 12.13 3.14
CA ILE A 133 6.32 11.44 2.04
C ILE A 133 7.06 12.42 1.12
N LEU A 134 6.48 13.57 0.76
CA LEU A 134 7.07 14.51 -0.21
C LEU A 134 7.98 15.55 0.45
N ASN A 135 7.54 16.15 1.56
CA ASN A 135 8.21 17.29 2.21
C ASN A 135 9.17 16.86 3.33
N ASP A 136 9.39 15.55 3.48
CA ASP A 136 10.27 14.94 4.48
C ASP A 136 9.90 15.30 5.94
N GLU A 137 8.62 15.56 6.19
CA GLU A 137 8.13 15.89 7.52
C GLU A 137 8.27 14.69 8.49
N PRO A 138 8.53 14.92 9.79
CA PRO A 138 8.74 13.85 10.74
C PRO A 138 7.52 12.93 10.88
N VAL A 139 7.76 11.62 10.89
CA VAL A 139 6.70 10.59 10.95
C VAL A 139 5.82 10.67 12.20
N HIS A 140 6.30 11.26 13.29
CA HIS A 140 5.51 11.44 14.52
C HIS A 140 4.38 12.48 14.38
N LYS A 141 4.31 13.21 13.26
CA LYS A 141 3.17 14.05 12.92
C LYS A 141 1.94 13.25 12.51
N ASP A 142 2.12 11.99 12.12
CA ASP A 142 1.02 11.09 11.77
C ASP A 142 0.24 10.67 13.04
N PRO A 143 -1.05 11.05 13.17
CA PRO A 143 -1.86 10.62 14.31
C PRO A 143 -2.42 9.19 14.14
N PHE A 144 -2.28 8.59 12.96
CA PHE A 144 -2.85 7.29 12.62
C PHE A 144 -1.93 6.14 13.01
N THR A 145 -2.53 5.00 13.36
CA THR A 145 -1.80 3.77 13.64
C THR A 145 -1.84 2.86 12.41
N HIS A 146 -0.68 2.41 11.96
CA HIS A 146 -0.54 1.53 10.81
C HIS A 146 -0.16 0.12 11.25
N HIS A 147 -0.76 -0.86 10.59
CA HIS A 147 -0.51 -2.28 10.87
C HIS A 147 -0.11 -3.00 9.60
N MET A 148 0.99 -3.76 9.66
CA MET A 148 1.38 -4.72 8.64
C MET A 148 1.33 -6.13 9.23
N VAL A 149 0.46 -6.96 8.68
CA VAL A 149 0.29 -8.35 9.09
C VAL A 149 0.86 -9.27 8.02
N LEU A 150 1.80 -10.13 8.41
CA LEU A 150 2.39 -11.12 7.51
C LEU A 150 1.68 -12.47 7.73
N PHE A 151 0.92 -12.92 6.73
CA PHE A 151 -0.09 -13.97 6.88
C PHE A 151 0.43 -15.42 6.91
N SER A 152 1.75 -15.68 6.77
CA SER A 152 2.24 -17.07 6.74
C SER A 152 2.08 -17.80 8.08
N ASP A 153 1.93 -17.04 9.17
CA ASP A 153 1.94 -17.57 10.54
C ASP A 153 0.54 -17.50 11.20
N LEU A 154 -0.49 -17.13 10.45
CA LEU A 154 -1.86 -17.20 10.96
C LEU A 154 -2.33 -18.66 10.96
N GLU A 155 -2.31 -19.28 12.13
CA GLU A 155 -3.17 -20.42 12.41
C GLU A 155 -4.62 -19.95 12.27
N LEU A 156 -5.24 -20.22 11.12
CA LEU A 156 -6.66 -20.02 10.92
C LEU A 156 -7.39 -20.89 11.95
N ARG A 157 -7.81 -20.28 13.06
CA ARG A 157 -8.67 -20.93 14.05
C ARG A 157 -9.99 -21.22 13.36
N THR A 158 -10.33 -22.49 13.23
CA THR A 158 -11.63 -22.95 12.73
C THR A 158 -12.77 -22.70 13.72
N ASP A 159 -12.46 -22.28 14.94
CA ASP A 159 -13.44 -21.89 15.94
C ASP A 159 -13.87 -20.42 15.73
N SER A 160 -15.12 -20.24 15.30
CA SER A 160 -15.83 -18.96 15.16
C SER A 160 -16.09 -18.19 16.47
N ALA A 161 -15.37 -18.51 17.55
CA ALA A 161 -15.62 -17.94 18.87
C ALA A 161 -14.98 -16.55 18.98
N GLU A 162 -15.86 -15.55 19.02
CA GLU A 162 -15.62 -14.15 19.42
C GLU A 162 -14.85 -13.29 18.41
N LEU A 163 -15.53 -12.91 17.32
CA LEU A 163 -15.24 -11.63 16.68
C LEU A 163 -15.61 -10.51 17.68
N PRO A 164 -14.74 -9.52 17.92
CA PRO A 164 -15.09 -8.36 18.74
C PRO A 164 -16.37 -7.71 18.23
N GLU A 165 -17.24 -7.23 19.13
CA GLU A 165 -18.55 -6.64 18.81
C GLU A 165 -18.50 -5.46 17.83
N ARG A 166 -17.30 -4.96 17.48
CA ARG A 166 -17.04 -3.87 16.54
C ARG A 166 -15.87 -4.16 15.58
N TRP A 167 -15.76 -5.39 15.11
CA TRP A 167 -14.82 -5.69 14.04
C TRP A 167 -15.41 -5.27 12.68
N GLU A 168 -14.99 -4.13 12.17
CA GLU A 168 -15.32 -3.69 10.80
C GLU A 168 -14.12 -3.97 9.88
N PHE A 169 -14.36 -4.70 8.80
CA PHE A 169 -13.47 -4.69 7.64
C PHE A 169 -13.87 -3.47 6.80
N TYR A 170 -12.94 -2.55 6.62
CA TYR A 170 -13.03 -1.52 5.59
C TYR A 170 -12.33 -2.04 4.34
#